data_AF-A0A925B8Q2-F1
#
_entry.id   AF-A0A925B8Q2-F1
#
_cell.length_a   1.000
_cell.length_b   1.000
_cell.length_c   1.000
_cell.angle_alpha   90.00
_cell.angle_beta   90.00
_cell.angle_gamma   90.00
#
_symmetry.space_group_name_H-M   'P 1'
#
loop_
_entity.id
_entity.type
_entity.pdbx_description
1 polymer ?
#
loop_
_entity_poly.entity_id
_entity_poly.type
_entity_poly.pdbx_seq_one_letter_code
_entity_poly.pdbx_strand_id
1 'polypeptide(L)' 'MNIWLQGFLIGLGLAAVLIIFEYTAIKREVAERSARVAKKVPWDSNQYSRMRGMITFGALLPFGCSVGAWLITKMG' A
#
# COMPACT_ATOMS: atom_id res chain seq x y z
N MET A 1 -10.63 18.24 15.37
CA MET A 1 -10.33 17.93 13.95
C MET A 1 -11.56 17.24 13.37
N ASN A 2 -11.94 17.54 12.12
CA ASN A 2 -13.14 16.94 11.50
C ASN A 2 -12.97 15.40 11.37
N ILE A 3 -13.94 14.59 11.82
CA ILE A 3 -13.83 13.11 11.87
C ILE A 3 -13.50 12.51 10.50
N TRP A 4 -14.04 13.12 9.44
CA TRP A 4 -13.79 12.75 8.05
C TRP A 4 -12.33 12.93 7.66
N LEU A 5 -11.72 14.03 8.10
CA LEU A 5 -10.32 14.36 7.86
C LEU A 5 -9.40 13.45 8.68
N GLN A 6 -9.80 13.11 9.90
CA GLN A 6 -9.05 12.17 10.73
C GLN A 6 -9.05 10.77 10.11
N GLY A 7 -10.20 10.26 9.65
CA GLY A 7 -10.30 8.99 8.93
C GLY A 7 -9.49 8.98 7.64
N PHE A 8 -9.51 10.08 6.88
CA PHE A 8 -8.73 10.24 5.65
C PHE A 8 -7.23 10.13 5.91
N LEU A 9 -6.73 10.88 6.90
CA LEU A 9 -5.31 10.91 7.27
C LEU A 9 -4.83 9.56 7.79
N ILE A 10 -5.66 8.85 8.57
CA ILE A 10 -5.35 7.48 9.01
C ILE A 10 -5.25 6.54 7.81
N GLY A 11 -6.20 6.59 6.88
CA GLY A 11 -6.16 5.77 5.68
C GLY A 11 -4.98 6.09 4.77
N LEU A 12 -4.56 7.36 4.69
CA LEU A 12 -3.32 7.77 4.00
C LEU A 12 -2.08 7.18 4.66
N GLY A 13 -2.00 7.23 5.99
CA GLY A 13 -0.90 6.62 6.74
C GLY A 13 -0.81 5.11 6.50
N LEU A 14 -1.93 4.41 6.57
CA LEU A 14 -2.00 2.97 6.31
C LEU A 14 -1.60 2.63 4.86
N ALA A 15 -2.11 3.39 3.88
CA ALA A 15 -1.76 3.21 2.47
C ALA A 15 -0.25 3.37 2.24
N ALA A 16 0.36 4.42 2.82
CA ALA A 16 1.79 4.64 2.70
C ALA A 16 2.60 3.48 3.29
N VAL A 17 2.23 3.00 4.47
CA VAL A 17 2.91 1.86 5.12
C VAL A 17 2.82 0.60 4.26
N LEU A 18 1.63 0.27 3.73
CA LEU A 18 1.42 -0.91 2.89
C LEU A 18 2.24 -0.85 1.59
N ILE A 19 2.26 0.31 0.93
CA ILE A 19 3.05 0.49 -0.30
C ILE A 19 4.55 0.33 -0.02
N ILE A 20 5.04 0.90 1.10
CA ILE A 20 6.44 0.74 1.50
C ILE A 20 6.77 -0.73 1.79
N PHE A 21 5.88 -1.45 2.48
CA PHE A 21 6.06 -2.86 2.79
C PHE A 21 6.09 -3.73 1.53
N GLU A 22 5.19 -3.49 0.57
CA GLU A 22 5.19 -4.19 -0.71
C GLU A 22 6.47 -3.90 -1.50
N TYR A 23 6.93 -2.66 -1.47
CA TYR A 23 8.17 -2.25 -2.15
C TYR A 23 9.40 -2.94 -1.57
N THR A 24 9.50 -3.06 -0.24
CA THR A 24 10.61 -3.77 0.41
C THR A 24 10.54 -5.27 0.16
N ALA A 25 9.33 -5.86 0.14
CA ALA A 25 9.12 -7.26 -0.21
C ALA A 25 9.58 -7.58 -1.64
N ILE A 26 9.19 -6.76 -2.62
CA ILE A 26 9.63 -6.91 -4.03
C ILE A 26 11.15 -6.76 -4.13
N LYS A 27 11.74 -5.77 -3.47
CA LYS A 27 13.20 -5.60 -3.45
C LYS A 27 13.91 -6.84 -2.91
N ARG A 28 13.39 -7.43 -1.84
CA ARG A 28 13.95 -8.66 -1.26
C ARG A 28 13.84 -9.83 -2.24
N GLU A 29 12.70 -10.01 -2.88
CA GLU A 29 12.49 -11.06 -3.88
C GLU A 29 13.47 -10.92 -5.06
N VAL A 30 13.66 -9.69 -5.55
CA VAL A 30 14.61 -9.37 -6.63
C VAL A 30 16.05 -9.61 -6.19
N ALA A 31 16.40 -9.29 -4.93
CA ALA A 31 17.73 -9.56 -4.39
C ALA A 31 18.01 -11.07 -4.29
N GLU A 32 17.04 -11.85 -3.79
CA GLU A 32 17.14 -13.31 -3.72
C GLU A 32 17.26 -13.93 -5.12
N ARG A 33 16.48 -13.43 -6.09
CA ARG A 33 16.57 -13.88 -7.48
C ARG A 33 17.93 -13.53 -8.08
N SER A 34 18.40 -12.30 -7.89
CA SER A 34 19.71 -11.84 -8.37
C SER A 34 20.88 -12.64 -7.79
N ALA A 35 20.79 -13.02 -6.52
CA ALA A 35 21.78 -13.87 -5.86
C ALA A 35 21.84 -15.29 -6.47
N ARG A 36 20.70 -15.86 -6.84
CA ARG A 36 20.63 -17.21 -7.46
C ARG A 36 21.22 -17.26 -8.86
N VAL A 37 21.02 -16.20 -9.66
CA VAL A 37 21.53 -16.12 -11.05
C VAL A 37 22.86 -15.38 -11.18
N ALA A 38 23.47 -14.95 -10.07
CA ALA A 38 24.72 -14.19 -10.02
C ALA A 38 24.75 -12.97 -10.97
N LYS A 39 23.57 -12.38 -11.24
CA LYS A 39 23.37 -11.24 -12.13
C LYS A 39 22.30 -10.32 -11.57
N LYS A 40 22.41 -9.02 -11.86
CA LYS A 40 21.39 -8.05 -11.47
C LYS A 40 20.11 -8.29 -12.27
N VAL A 41 19.05 -8.73 -11.60
CA VAL A 41 17.75 -8.98 -12.23
C VAL A 41 16.86 -7.74 -12.07
N PRO A 42 16.27 -7.20 -13.15
CA PRO A 42 15.29 -6.12 -13.04
C PRO A 42 13.97 -6.64 -12.46
N TRP A 43 13.08 -5.71 -12.13
CA TRP A 43 11.72 -6.07 -11.73
C TRP A 43 11.00 -6.77 -12.89
N ASP A 44 10.21 -7.79 -12.57
CA ASP A 44 9.39 -8.48 -13.57
C ASP A 44 8.01 -7.83 -13.74
N SER A 45 7.31 -8.18 -14.83
CA SER A 45 5.98 -7.64 -15.13
C SER A 45 4.95 -7.91 -14.03
N ASN A 46 5.09 -9.02 -13.30
CA ASN A 46 4.22 -9.38 -12.20
C ASN A 46 4.44 -8.47 -10.98
N GLN A 47 5.70 -8.16 -10.65
CA GLN A 47 6.07 -7.21 -9.59
C GLN A 47 5.57 -5.80 -9.90
N TYR A 48 5.69 -5.34 -11.15
CA TYR A 48 5.10 -4.07 -11.58
C TYR A 48 3.57 -4.06 -11.45
N SER A 49 2.91 -5.14 -11.88
CA SER A 49 1.45 -5.27 -11.76
C SER A 49 0.99 -5.27 -10.30
N ARG A 50 1.67 -6.03 -9.42
CA ARG A 50 1.41 -6.07 -7.98
C ARG A 50 1.57 -4.70 -7.33
N MET A 51 2.68 -4.01 -7.61
CA MET A 51 2.91 -2.66 -7.09
C MET A 51 1.83 -1.69 -7.56
N ARG A 52 1.45 -1.75 -8.83
CA ARG A 52 0.34 -0.92 -9.36
C ARG A 52 -0.97 -1.21 -8.64
N GLY A 53 -1.30 -2.48 -8.42
CA GLY A 53 -2.47 -2.88 -7.63
C GLY A 53 -2.44 -2.34 -6.21
N MET A 54 -1.29 -2.42 -5.54
CA MET A 54 -1.10 -1.89 -4.18
C MET A 54 -1.25 -0.38 -4.12
N ILE A 55 -0.71 0.35 -5.11
CA ILE A 55 -0.88 1.81 -5.22
C ILE A 55 -2.35 2.17 -5.47
N THR A 56 -3.03 1.47 -6.37
CA THR A 56 -4.45 1.71 -6.65
C THR A 56 -5.32 1.44 -5.42
N PHE A 57 -5.07 0.34 -4.71
CA PHE A 57 -5.74 0.05 -3.45
C PHE A 57 -5.43 1.10 -2.38
N GLY A 58 -4.16 1.47 -2.23
CA GLY A 58 -3.70 2.50 -1.32
C GLY A 58 -4.31 3.88 -1.60
N ALA A 59 -4.61 4.21 -2.86
CA ALA A 59 -5.30 5.46 -3.21
C ALA A 59 -6.78 5.46 -2.79
N LEU A 60 -7.42 4.29 -2.74
CA LEU A 60 -8.82 4.13 -2.31
C LEU A 60 -8.98 4.01 -0.79
N LEU A 61 -7.96 3.52 -0.10
CA LEU A 61 -7.92 3.30 1.35
C LEU A 61 -8.30 4.56 2.18
N PRO A 62 -7.78 5.77 1.89
CA PRO A 62 -8.17 7.00 2.57
C PRO A 62 -9.67 7.27 2.51
N PHE A 63 -10.30 7.07 1.36
CA PHE A 63 -11.73 7.27 1.19
C PHE A 63 -12.53 6.22 1.96
N GLY A 64 -12.10 4.96 1.93
CA GLY A 64 -12.71 3.89 2.71
C GLY A 64 -12.65 4.16 4.22
N CYS A 65 -11.49 4.61 4.73
CA CYS A 65 -11.33 4.98 6.13
C CYS A 65 -12.15 6.22 6.52
N SER A 66 -12.29 7.21 5.65
CA SER A 66 -13.17 8.36 5.87
C SER A 66 -14.64 7.95 6.02
N VAL A 67 -15.14 7.10 5.12
CA VAL A 67 -16.53 6.59 5.19
C VAL A 67 -16.72 5.72 6.43
N GLY A 68 -15.76 4.84 6.75
CA GLY A 68 -15.79 4.01 7.95
C GLY A 68 -15.82 4.84 9.24
N ALA A 69 -15.00 5.89 9.34
CA ALA A 69 -14.97 6.78 10.50
C ALA A 69 -16.31 7.53 10.69
N TRP A 70 -16.97 7.90 9.60
CA TRP A 70 -18.32 8.49 9.66
C TRP A 70 -19.39 7.49 10.10
N LEU A 71 -19.34 6.25 9.62
CA LEU A 71 -20.28 5.20 10.05
C LEU A 71 -20.14 4.88 11.54
N ILE A 72 -18.90 4.79 12.05
CA ILE A 72 -18.63 4.56 13.47
C ILE A 72 -19.20 5.70 14.32
N THR A 73 -19.09 6.96 13.87
CA THR A 73 -19.65 8.12 14.59
C THR A 73 -21.17 8.25 14.49
N LYS A 74 -21.82 7.55 13.57
CA LYS A 74 -23.29 7.52 13.42
C LYS A 74 -23.94 6.36 14.18
N MET A 75 -23.19 5.30 14.48
CA MET A 75 -23.65 4.09 15.16
C MET A 75 -23.26 4.00 16.65
N GLY A 76 -22.28 4.79 17.09
CA GLY A 76 -21.95 4.97 18.51
C GLY A 76 -22.62 6.21 19.10
#